data_AF-A0AAU9B9K8-F1
#
_entry.id   AF-A0AAU9B9K8-F1
#
_cell.length_a   1.000
_cell.length_b   1.000
_cell.length_c   1.000
_cell.angle_alpha   90.00
_cell.angle_beta   90.00
_cell.angle_gamma   90.00
#
_symmetry.space_group_name_H-M   'P 1'
#
loop_
_entity.id
_entity.type
_entity.pdbx_description
1 polymer ?
#
loop_
_entity_poly.entity_id
_entity_poly.type
_entity_poly.pdbx_seq_one_letter_code
_entity_poly.pdbx_strand_id
1 'polypeptide(L)'
;MKRMSLTLSAVAVAMLAGAAQAAVVGDQSDNTYVEAGVSTVNAGPHVAGRPGIGVYTMGTDRKVDFQALQTFAPADVNGVSSLVSPITPPSHSGMGVFHFAKIAGHNVYFGEWSQSAPTDGTHTVYYAGDNAGTTVPASGTATYTVAGLNQYNGSNKLNGTLSANFGAGQLSGSLSNGSVTVNIGTAAISGTGFSGSGASASVGGATVATGGVSGQFFGANAAALAGVTRFDDRLYDTAFGGTKNP
;
A
#
# COMPACT_ATOMS: atom_id res chain seq x y z
N MET A 1 25.25 -17.58 -13.06
CA MET A 1 24.98 -16.35 -12.28
C MET A 1 24.06 -15.46 -13.12
N LYS A 2 22.75 -15.52 -12.88
CA LYS A 2 21.74 -14.80 -13.66
C LYS A 2 21.64 -13.39 -13.07
N ARG A 3 22.00 -12.37 -13.86
CA ARG A 3 22.00 -10.97 -13.44
C ARG A 3 20.55 -10.51 -13.29
N MET A 4 20.15 -10.18 -12.07
CA MET A 4 18.83 -9.65 -11.76
C MET A 4 18.88 -8.14 -12.04
N SER A 5 18.29 -7.72 -13.16
CA SER A 5 18.21 -6.32 -13.54
C SER A 5 17.14 -5.64 -12.69
N LEU A 6 17.53 -4.76 -11.76
CA LEU A 6 16.61 -3.83 -11.11
C LEU A 6 16.24 -2.74 -12.13
N THR A 7 15.07 -2.86 -12.76
CA THR A 7 14.45 -1.77 -13.49
C THR A 7 13.80 -0.81 -12.51
N LEU A 8 14.42 0.37 -12.34
CA LEU A 8 13.86 1.51 -11.64
C LEU A 8 12.75 2.10 -12.52
N SER A 9 11.48 1.86 -12.20
CA SER A 9 10.36 2.46 -12.91
C SER A 9 10.30 3.96 -12.60
N ALA A 10 10.46 4.78 -13.64
CA ALA A 10 10.39 6.23 -13.54
C ALA A 10 8.94 6.68 -13.26
N VAL A 11 8.77 7.56 -12.27
CA VAL A 11 7.51 8.27 -12.02
C VAL A 11 7.25 9.19 -13.21
N ALA A 12 6.21 8.90 -14.00
CA ALA A 12 5.76 9.78 -15.06
C ALA A 12 4.87 10.89 -14.45
N VAL A 13 5.40 12.11 -14.33
CA VAL A 13 4.60 13.30 -14.00
C VAL A 13 4.23 14.01 -15.31
N ALA A 14 3.02 13.79 -15.80
CA ALA A 14 2.45 14.57 -16.91
C ALA A 14 1.72 15.80 -16.35
N MET A 15 2.28 16.98 -16.58
CA MET A 15 1.64 18.26 -16.28
C MET A 15 0.72 18.67 -17.45
N LEU A 16 -0.57 18.31 -17.37
CA LEU A 16 -1.62 18.96 -18.17
C LEU A 16 -2.59 19.68 -17.22
N ALA A 17 -2.67 21.00 -17.36
CA ALA A 17 -3.68 21.82 -16.70
C ALA A 17 -5.00 21.71 -17.48
N GLY A 18 -6.05 21.18 -16.83
CA GLY A 18 -7.41 21.12 -17.39
C GLY A 18 -8.19 19.91 -16.87
N ALA A 19 -9.27 20.18 -16.13
CA ALA A 19 -10.06 19.26 -15.29
C ALA A 19 -9.31 18.78 -14.04
N ALA A 20 -9.86 19.08 -12.85
CA ALA A 20 -9.46 18.47 -11.59
C ALA A 20 -9.84 16.98 -11.63
N GLN A 21 -9.00 16.18 -12.29
CA GLN A 21 -9.01 14.74 -12.15
C GLN A 21 -8.73 14.46 -10.67
N ALA A 22 -9.52 13.60 -10.05
CA ALA A 22 -9.23 13.13 -8.69
C ALA A 22 -7.79 12.60 -8.70
N ALA A 23 -6.91 13.23 -7.92
CA ALA A 23 -5.48 12.95 -7.91
C ALA A 23 -5.23 11.65 -7.14
N VAL A 24 -5.82 10.54 -7.56
CA VAL A 24 -5.58 9.26 -6.93
C VAL A 24 -4.20 8.77 -7.37
N VAL A 25 -3.38 8.42 -6.39
CA VAL A 25 -2.03 7.91 -6.57
C VAL A 25 -1.91 6.56 -5.86
N GLY A 26 -1.07 5.68 -6.38
CA GLY A 26 -0.86 4.36 -5.83
C GLY A 26 0.42 3.73 -6.36
N ASP A 27 0.83 2.66 -5.71
CA ASP A 27 1.98 1.83 -6.11
C ASP A 27 1.74 0.40 -5.62
N GLN A 28 2.49 -0.55 -6.20
CA GLN A 28 2.46 -1.95 -5.83
C GLN A 28 3.83 -2.62 -5.98
N SER A 29 4.09 -3.67 -5.19
CA SER A 29 5.36 -4.40 -5.27
C SER A 29 5.51 -5.25 -6.53
N ASP A 30 4.43 -5.60 -7.22
CA ASP A 30 4.46 -6.33 -8.49
C ASP A 30 3.23 -5.94 -9.31
N ASN A 31 3.41 -5.51 -10.56
CA ASN A 31 2.31 -5.08 -11.42
C ASN A 31 1.81 -6.17 -12.38
N THR A 32 2.26 -7.41 -12.20
CA THR A 32 1.85 -8.54 -13.04
C THR A 32 0.39 -8.91 -12.82
N TYR A 33 -0.07 -8.86 -11.57
CA TYR A 33 -1.37 -9.43 -11.19
C TYR A 33 -2.38 -8.41 -10.72
N VAL A 34 -1.93 -7.35 -10.06
CA VAL A 34 -2.79 -6.28 -9.57
C VAL A 34 -2.18 -4.92 -9.86
N GLU A 35 -3.03 -3.90 -9.96
CA GLU A 35 -2.60 -2.53 -10.18
C GLU A 35 -3.46 -1.58 -9.37
N ALA A 36 -2.82 -0.88 -8.43
CA ALA A 36 -3.49 0.07 -7.55
C ALA A 36 -3.47 1.47 -8.16
N GLY A 37 -4.54 2.24 -7.95
CA GLY A 37 -4.63 3.60 -8.50
C GLY A 37 -6.05 4.09 -8.64
N VAL A 38 -6.30 4.95 -9.62
CA VAL A 38 -7.62 5.52 -9.88
C VAL A 38 -8.60 4.46 -10.40
N SER A 39 -9.76 4.33 -9.75
CA SER A 39 -10.84 3.47 -10.22
C SER A 39 -11.36 3.99 -11.57
N THR A 40 -11.54 3.07 -12.52
CA THR A 40 -12.02 3.35 -13.87
C THR A 40 -13.42 2.79 -14.11
N VAL A 41 -13.84 1.80 -13.32
CA VAL A 41 -15.15 1.17 -13.41
C VAL A 41 -16.20 2.06 -12.74
N ASN A 42 -17.21 2.46 -13.51
CA ASN A 42 -18.37 3.21 -13.04
C ASN A 42 -19.66 2.41 -13.30
N ALA A 43 -19.86 1.34 -12.53
CA ALA A 43 -20.97 0.41 -12.73
C ALA A 43 -21.33 -0.34 -11.45
N GLY A 44 -22.63 -0.58 -11.25
CA GLY A 44 -23.14 -1.22 -10.05
C GLY A 44 -22.82 -0.39 -8.79
N PRO A 45 -22.22 -0.98 -7.74
CA PRO A 45 -21.80 -0.24 -6.54
C PRO A 45 -20.55 0.60 -6.75
N HIS A 46 -19.81 0.39 -7.86
CA HIS A 46 -18.51 0.99 -8.09
C HIS A 46 -18.59 2.37 -8.72
N VAL A 47 -17.70 3.25 -8.25
CA VAL A 47 -17.60 4.65 -8.68
C VAL A 47 -16.19 4.92 -9.18
N ALA A 48 -16.08 5.47 -10.39
CA ALA A 48 -14.81 5.88 -10.98
C ALA A 48 -14.23 7.14 -10.29
N GLY A 49 -12.92 7.34 -10.41
CA GLY A 49 -12.23 8.51 -9.85
C GLY A 49 -11.89 8.40 -8.37
N ARG A 50 -11.93 7.21 -7.77
CA ARG A 50 -11.60 6.93 -6.37
C ARG A 50 -10.38 6.03 -6.24
N PRO A 51 -9.76 5.93 -5.06
CA PRO A 51 -8.78 4.87 -4.80
C PRO A 51 -9.35 3.49 -5.09
N GLY A 52 -8.65 2.72 -5.91
CA GLY A 52 -9.10 1.43 -6.39
C GLY A 52 -7.98 0.48 -6.76
N ILE A 53 -8.42 -0.72 -7.16
CA ILE A 53 -7.56 -1.86 -7.48
C ILE A 53 -8.14 -2.60 -8.68
N GLY A 54 -7.27 -2.97 -9.62
CA GLY A 54 -7.58 -3.87 -10.73
C GLY A 54 -6.86 -5.20 -10.53
N VAL A 55 -7.43 -6.28 -11.06
CA VAL A 55 -6.83 -7.62 -11.02
C VAL A 55 -6.80 -8.23 -12.41
N TYR A 56 -5.73 -8.94 -12.74
CA TYR A 56 -5.42 -9.40 -14.08
C TYR A 56 -6.51 -10.29 -14.71
N THR A 57 -7.25 -11.06 -13.91
CA THR A 57 -8.36 -11.89 -14.39
C THR A 57 -9.54 -11.07 -14.93
N MET A 58 -9.61 -9.79 -14.58
CA MET A 58 -10.63 -8.83 -15.05
C MET A 58 -10.05 -7.70 -15.90
N GLY A 59 -8.73 -7.69 -16.11
CA GLY A 59 -7.94 -6.57 -16.62
C GLY A 59 -7.47 -5.64 -15.49
N THR A 60 -6.16 -5.41 -15.36
CA THR A 60 -5.60 -4.53 -14.31
C THR A 60 -5.92 -3.05 -14.54
N ASP A 61 -6.29 -2.68 -15.76
CA ASP A 61 -6.80 -1.36 -16.14
C ASP A 61 -8.23 -1.09 -15.64
N ARG A 62 -9.01 -2.16 -15.41
CA ARG A 62 -10.40 -2.11 -14.91
C ARG A 62 -10.42 -2.09 -13.39
N LYS A 63 -10.01 -0.96 -12.82
CA LYS A 63 -9.90 -0.75 -11.38
C LYS A 63 -11.26 -0.42 -10.77
N VAL A 64 -11.65 -1.14 -9.72
CA VAL A 64 -12.84 -0.88 -8.91
C VAL A 64 -12.46 -0.15 -7.62
N ASP A 65 -13.33 0.72 -7.08
CA ASP A 65 -13.00 1.49 -5.90
C ASP A 65 -13.10 0.69 -4.60
N PHE A 66 -12.14 0.90 -3.69
CA PHE A 66 -12.11 0.21 -2.40
C PHE A 66 -13.32 0.54 -1.52
N GLN A 67 -13.86 1.76 -1.63
CA GLN A 67 -15.02 2.16 -0.84
C GLN A 67 -16.24 1.29 -1.14
N ALA A 68 -16.53 1.02 -2.42
CA ALA A 68 -17.56 0.07 -2.80
C ALA A 68 -17.20 -1.37 -2.39
N LEU A 69 -15.94 -1.79 -2.50
CA LEU A 69 -15.55 -3.14 -2.05
C LEU A 69 -15.82 -3.37 -0.54
N GLN A 70 -15.63 -2.35 0.31
CA GLN A 70 -15.92 -2.45 1.75
C GLN A 70 -17.39 -2.67 2.07
N THR A 71 -18.33 -2.37 1.16
CA THR A 71 -19.74 -2.69 1.39
C THR A 71 -20.04 -4.18 1.26
N PHE A 72 -19.17 -4.94 0.57
CA PHE A 72 -19.28 -6.39 0.39
C PHE A 72 -18.38 -7.16 1.36
N ALA A 73 -17.23 -6.59 1.71
CA ALA A 73 -16.33 -7.10 2.73
C ALA A 73 -16.14 -6.06 3.84
N PRO A 74 -17.06 -5.99 4.81
CA PRO A 74 -16.88 -5.17 6.00
C PRO A 74 -15.55 -5.47 6.68
N ALA A 75 -14.93 -4.45 7.24
CA ALA A 75 -13.69 -4.60 7.97
C ALA A 75 -13.90 -5.47 9.23
N ASP A 76 -12.92 -6.31 9.53
CA ASP A 76 -12.87 -7.07 10.78
C ASP A 76 -12.48 -6.20 11.99
N VAL A 77 -12.27 -6.84 13.14
CA VAL A 77 -11.89 -6.16 14.40
C VAL A 77 -10.57 -5.39 14.30
N ASN A 78 -9.73 -5.73 13.34
CA ASN A 78 -8.44 -5.09 13.09
C ASN A 78 -8.54 -3.96 12.06
N GLY A 79 -9.73 -3.72 11.51
CA GLY A 79 -9.95 -2.73 10.45
C GLY A 79 -9.57 -3.24 9.05
N VAL A 80 -9.46 -4.57 8.88
CA VAL A 80 -9.06 -5.18 7.60
C VAL A 80 -10.26 -5.83 6.92
N SER A 81 -10.53 -5.40 5.69
CA SER A 81 -11.51 -6.01 4.79
C SER A 81 -10.85 -7.16 4.05
N SER A 82 -11.53 -8.32 4.01
CA SER A 82 -11.02 -9.52 3.33
C SER A 82 -11.98 -9.98 2.24
N LEU A 83 -11.48 -10.14 1.02
CA LEU A 83 -12.20 -10.73 -0.10
C LEU A 83 -11.51 -12.06 -0.44
N VAL A 84 -12.16 -13.17 -0.14
CA VAL A 84 -11.63 -14.52 -0.33
C VAL A 84 -12.50 -15.30 -1.32
N SER A 85 -11.87 -16.18 -2.10
CA SER A 85 -12.57 -17.00 -3.09
C SER A 85 -13.50 -18.04 -2.44
N PRO A 86 -14.70 -18.30 -2.99
CA PRO A 86 -15.27 -17.64 -4.16
C PRO A 86 -15.80 -16.24 -3.79
N ILE A 87 -15.30 -15.23 -4.51
CA ILE A 87 -15.86 -13.89 -4.45
C ILE A 87 -17.19 -13.94 -5.20
N THR A 88 -18.26 -13.45 -4.56
CA THR A 88 -19.62 -13.45 -5.15
C THR A 88 -19.85 -12.13 -5.88
N PRO A 89 -20.44 -12.13 -7.10
CA PRO A 89 -21.05 -13.26 -7.84
C PRO A 89 -20.05 -14.20 -8.53
N PRO A 90 -20.46 -15.39 -9.02
CA PRO A 90 -19.57 -16.38 -9.66
C PRO A 90 -18.66 -15.85 -10.78
N SER A 91 -19.04 -14.75 -11.42
CA SER A 91 -18.19 -14.05 -12.40
C SER A 91 -16.90 -13.47 -11.80
N HIS A 92 -16.79 -13.39 -10.47
CA HIS A 92 -15.60 -12.97 -9.72
C HIS A 92 -14.75 -14.16 -9.23
N SER A 93 -15.06 -15.38 -9.70
CA SER A 93 -14.28 -16.57 -9.40
C SER A 93 -12.84 -16.42 -9.93
N GLY A 94 -11.86 -16.84 -9.13
CA GLY A 94 -10.44 -16.81 -9.50
C GLY A 94 -9.77 -15.44 -9.39
N MET A 95 -10.44 -14.41 -8.84
CA MET A 95 -9.82 -13.10 -8.58
C MET A 95 -8.79 -13.09 -7.45
N GLY A 96 -8.64 -14.20 -6.74
CA GLY A 96 -7.66 -14.37 -5.67
C GLY A 96 -8.17 -13.96 -4.29
N VAL A 97 -7.23 -13.63 -3.42
CA VAL A 97 -7.43 -13.26 -2.02
C VAL A 97 -6.90 -11.86 -1.83
N PHE A 98 -7.75 -10.96 -1.32
CA PHE A 98 -7.38 -9.60 -0.97
C PHE A 98 -7.54 -9.39 0.53
N HIS A 99 -6.58 -8.71 1.13
CA HIS A 99 -6.71 -8.12 2.46
C HIS A 99 -6.32 -6.65 2.36
N PHE A 100 -7.19 -5.74 2.78
CA PHE A 100 -6.91 -4.32 2.70
C PHE A 100 -7.54 -3.54 3.85
N ALA A 101 -6.92 -2.44 4.22
CA ALA A 101 -7.36 -1.56 5.28
C ALA A 101 -7.49 -0.12 4.77
N LYS A 102 -8.37 0.65 5.40
CA LYS A 102 -8.53 2.09 5.18
C LYS A 102 -7.81 2.84 6.29
N ILE A 103 -7.08 3.89 5.94
CA ILE A 103 -6.53 4.82 6.94
C ILE A 103 -7.67 5.67 7.51
N ALA A 104 -7.83 5.68 8.83
CA ALA A 104 -8.91 6.40 9.50
C ALA A 104 -8.93 7.89 9.12
N GLY A 105 -10.09 8.42 8.72
CA GLY A 105 -10.24 9.82 8.33
C GLY A 105 -9.72 10.17 6.92
N HIS A 106 -9.14 9.22 6.18
CA HIS A 106 -8.57 9.47 4.86
C HIS A 106 -9.09 8.48 3.82
N ASN A 107 -9.32 8.93 2.58
CA ASN A 107 -9.59 8.04 1.45
C ASN A 107 -8.28 7.46 0.92
N VAL A 108 -7.60 6.70 1.77
CA VAL A 108 -6.32 6.06 1.49
C VAL A 108 -6.40 4.63 1.99
N TYR A 109 -5.97 3.70 1.14
CA TYR A 109 -6.07 2.28 1.35
C TYR A 109 -4.72 1.63 1.11
N PHE A 110 -4.43 0.58 1.87
CA PHE A 110 -3.24 -0.24 1.71
C PHE A 110 -3.62 -1.70 1.92
N GLY A 111 -2.91 -2.62 1.26
CA GLY A 111 -3.32 -4.01 1.25
C GLY A 111 -2.35 -4.95 0.59
N GLU A 112 -2.76 -6.20 0.53
CA GLU A 112 -2.05 -7.30 -0.09
C GLU A 112 -3.02 -8.15 -0.93
N TRP A 113 -2.45 -8.81 -1.93
CA TRP A 113 -3.14 -9.75 -2.80
C TRP A 113 -2.30 -11.00 -3.03
N SER A 114 -2.96 -12.14 -3.19
CA SER A 114 -2.38 -13.37 -3.73
C SER A 114 -3.43 -14.14 -4.54
N GLN A 115 -3.00 -14.98 -5.48
CA GLN A 115 -3.89 -15.78 -6.30
C GLN A 115 -4.67 -16.82 -5.48
N SER A 116 -4.02 -17.39 -4.46
CA SER A 116 -4.58 -18.41 -3.60
C SER A 116 -4.08 -18.30 -2.15
N ALA A 117 -2.79 -18.05 -1.96
CA ALA A 117 -2.15 -17.84 -0.66
C ALA A 117 -0.83 -17.10 -0.87
N PRO A 118 -0.29 -16.36 0.12
CA PRO A 118 0.97 -15.64 -0.05
C PRO A 118 2.18 -16.51 -0.49
N THR A 119 2.15 -17.80 -0.16
CA THR A 119 3.21 -18.77 -0.51
C THR A 119 3.15 -19.27 -1.95
N ASP A 120 2.13 -18.91 -2.74
CA ASP A 120 1.99 -19.34 -4.14
C ASP A 120 2.90 -18.57 -5.12
N GLY A 121 3.72 -17.65 -4.60
CA GLY A 121 4.65 -16.85 -5.39
C GLY A 121 4.01 -15.62 -6.05
N THR A 122 2.74 -15.34 -5.79
CA THR A 122 2.02 -14.19 -6.37
C THR A 122 1.78 -13.05 -5.37
N HIS A 123 2.22 -13.21 -4.11
CA HIS A 123 2.07 -12.21 -3.07
C HIS A 123 2.52 -10.83 -3.55
N THR A 124 1.59 -9.88 -3.52
CA THR A 124 1.76 -8.52 -4.00
C THR A 124 1.17 -7.56 -2.97
N VAL A 125 1.91 -6.54 -2.58
CA VAL A 125 1.43 -5.50 -1.66
C VAL A 125 1.22 -4.20 -2.41
N TYR A 126 0.29 -3.37 -1.93
CA TYR A 126 -0.09 -2.14 -2.62
C TYR A 126 -0.62 -1.05 -1.69
N TYR A 127 -0.67 0.17 -2.20
CA TYR A 127 -1.50 1.25 -1.66
C TYR A 127 -2.14 2.07 -2.77
N ALA A 128 -3.29 2.70 -2.47
CA ALA A 128 -3.88 3.75 -3.30
C ALA A 128 -4.60 4.77 -2.43
N GLY A 129 -4.50 6.04 -2.77
CA GLY A 129 -5.11 7.10 -1.99
C GLY A 129 -5.42 8.36 -2.77
N ASP A 130 -6.42 9.09 -2.28
CA ASP A 130 -6.75 10.42 -2.75
C ASP A 130 -5.66 11.41 -2.31
N ASN A 131 -4.98 12.00 -3.29
CA ASN A 131 -3.91 12.97 -3.07
C ASN A 131 -4.39 14.44 -3.17
N ALA A 132 -5.70 14.68 -3.30
CA ALA A 132 -6.22 16.03 -3.38
C ALA A 132 -5.90 16.82 -2.10
N GLY A 133 -5.29 17.99 -2.26
CA GLY A 133 -4.93 18.86 -1.13
C GLY A 133 -3.77 18.36 -0.26
N THR A 134 -3.03 17.33 -0.71
CA THR A 134 -1.83 16.88 0.01
C THR A 134 -0.75 17.95 0.01
N THR A 135 -0.23 18.25 1.19
CA THR A 135 0.94 19.11 1.37
C THR A 135 1.90 18.49 2.38
N VAL A 136 3.20 18.64 2.17
CA VAL A 136 4.24 18.14 3.10
C VAL A 136 5.04 19.32 3.64
N PRO A 137 5.24 19.43 4.98
CA PRO A 137 6.07 20.49 5.54
C PRO A 137 7.51 20.42 5.03
N ALA A 138 8.18 21.56 4.93
CA ALA A 138 9.61 21.63 4.58
C ALA A 138 10.54 21.48 5.79
N SER A 139 9.99 21.51 7.01
CA SER A 139 10.75 21.50 8.27
C SER A 139 9.95 20.88 9.40
N GLY A 140 10.63 20.61 10.52
CA GLY A 140 10.02 20.01 11.70
C GLY A 140 9.95 18.49 11.62
N THR A 141 9.33 17.89 12.62
CA THR A 141 9.21 16.44 12.78
C THR A 141 7.77 16.02 13.00
N ALA A 142 7.44 14.79 12.63
CA ALA A 142 6.16 14.17 12.92
C ALA A 142 6.36 12.69 13.23
N THR A 143 5.50 12.13 14.08
CA THR A 143 5.41 10.68 14.28
C THR A 143 4.06 10.19 13.75
N TYR A 144 4.05 8.97 13.24
CA TYR A 144 2.88 8.34 12.64
C TYR A 144 2.64 7.00 13.31
N THR A 145 1.44 6.80 13.85
CA THR A 145 1.00 5.47 14.26
C THR A 145 0.58 4.71 13.02
N VAL A 146 1.25 3.60 12.73
CA VAL A 146 1.08 2.83 11.49
C VAL A 146 0.66 1.40 11.78
N ALA A 147 -0.12 0.86 10.86
CA ALA A 147 -0.42 -0.56 10.76
C ALA A 147 0.15 -1.12 9.45
N GLY A 148 0.45 -2.42 9.43
CA GLY A 148 0.95 -3.12 8.26
C GLY A 148 0.29 -4.48 8.04
N LEU A 149 0.25 -4.90 6.78
CA LEU A 149 -0.27 -6.19 6.34
C LEU A 149 0.86 -6.96 5.64
N ASN A 150 1.11 -8.16 6.16
CA ASN A 150 1.98 -9.17 5.58
C ASN A 150 1.39 -10.53 5.89
N GLN A 151 0.94 -11.24 4.85
CA GLN A 151 0.32 -12.57 4.96
C GLN A 151 -0.82 -12.59 5.98
N TYR A 152 -1.71 -11.61 5.89
CA TYR A 152 -2.75 -11.36 6.87
C TYR A 152 -3.66 -12.58 7.07
N ASN A 153 -3.88 -12.95 8.33
CA ASN A 153 -4.66 -14.13 8.72
C ASN A 153 -5.70 -13.83 9.80
N GLY A 154 -5.99 -12.55 10.06
CA GLY A 154 -6.93 -12.11 11.10
C GLY A 154 -6.29 -11.87 12.47
N SER A 155 -5.04 -12.30 12.70
CA SER A 155 -4.38 -12.20 14.01
C SER A 155 -2.97 -11.60 13.99
N ASN A 156 -2.39 -11.41 12.80
CA ASN A 156 -0.99 -11.03 12.60
C ASN A 156 -0.81 -9.62 12.01
N LYS A 157 -1.76 -8.72 12.24
CA LYS A 157 -1.59 -7.30 11.87
C LYS A 157 -0.32 -6.74 12.51
N LEU A 158 0.53 -6.10 11.71
CA LEU A 158 1.71 -5.41 12.20
C LEU A 158 1.31 -4.03 12.71
N ASN A 159 1.97 -3.57 13.78
CA ASN A 159 1.79 -2.23 14.32
C ASN A 159 3.14 -1.60 14.58
N GLY A 160 3.23 -0.27 14.48
CA GLY A 160 4.48 0.42 14.68
C GLY A 160 4.38 1.93 14.66
N THR A 161 5.54 2.56 14.58
CA THR A 161 5.64 4.01 14.45
C THR A 161 6.68 4.37 13.40
N LEU A 162 6.34 5.33 12.54
CA LEU A 162 7.30 5.97 11.65
C LEU A 162 7.54 7.40 12.10
N SER A 163 8.78 7.85 12.01
CA SER A 163 9.20 9.21 12.34
C SER A 163 9.68 9.91 11.08
N ALA A 164 9.00 11.01 10.74
CA ALA A 164 9.40 11.91 9.67
C ALA A 164 10.19 13.08 10.27
N ASN A 165 11.36 13.34 9.72
CA ASN A 165 12.09 14.59 9.88
C ASN A 165 12.06 15.32 8.54
N PHE A 166 11.13 16.25 8.40
CA PHE A 166 10.94 17.00 7.16
C PHE A 166 12.11 17.94 6.85
N GLY A 167 12.75 18.50 7.89
CA GLY A 167 13.92 19.34 7.72
C GLY A 167 15.14 18.58 7.21
N ALA A 168 15.27 17.31 7.58
CA ALA A 168 16.30 16.40 7.08
C ALA A 168 15.89 15.62 5.83
N GLY A 169 14.63 15.75 5.38
CA GLY A 169 14.08 15.00 4.26
C GLY A 169 14.09 13.48 4.48
N GLN A 170 13.78 12.99 5.68
CA GLN A 170 13.90 11.57 6.04
C GLN A 170 12.66 11.01 6.74
N LEU A 171 12.30 9.77 6.42
CA LEU A 171 11.31 8.95 7.10
C LEU A 171 11.97 7.64 7.53
N SER A 172 11.74 7.21 8.77
CA SER A 172 12.29 5.94 9.28
C SER A 172 11.39 5.32 10.33
N GLY A 173 11.57 4.03 10.61
CA GLY A 173 10.82 3.32 11.64
C GLY A 173 10.58 1.86 11.28
N SER A 174 9.74 1.22 12.08
CA SER A 174 9.44 -0.20 11.92
C SER A 174 8.03 -0.53 12.38
N LEU A 175 7.52 -1.64 11.87
CA LEU A 175 6.28 -2.28 12.30
C LEU A 175 6.58 -3.72 12.69
N SER A 176 5.87 -4.26 13.67
CA SER A 176 6.06 -5.64 14.10
C SER A 176 4.79 -6.26 14.65
N ASN A 177 4.80 -7.59 14.72
CA ASN A 177 3.92 -8.40 15.55
C ASN A 177 4.79 -9.45 16.28
N GLY A 178 4.19 -10.45 16.92
CA GLY A 178 4.95 -11.51 17.61
C GLY A 178 5.76 -12.45 16.70
N SER A 179 5.62 -12.36 15.38
CA SER A 179 6.23 -13.27 14.39
C SER A 179 7.27 -12.59 13.49
N VAL A 180 6.98 -11.38 13.01
CA VAL A 180 7.82 -10.66 12.06
C VAL A 180 7.98 -9.19 12.45
N THR A 181 9.17 -8.67 12.22
CA THR A 181 9.49 -7.23 12.28
C THR A 181 9.90 -6.75 10.90
N VAL A 182 9.31 -5.65 10.46
CA VAL A 182 9.61 -4.97 9.20
C VAL A 182 10.14 -3.59 9.52
N ASN A 183 11.40 -3.32 9.18
CA ASN A 183 12.03 -2.02 9.29
C ASN A 183 12.09 -1.39 7.88
N ILE A 184 11.61 -0.16 7.73
CA ILE A 184 11.63 0.53 6.43
C ILE A 184 13.00 1.11 6.08
N GLY A 185 13.97 1.02 7.01
CA GLY A 185 15.26 1.69 6.93
C GLY A 185 15.10 3.21 7.06
N THR A 186 15.90 3.94 6.28
CA THR A 186 15.77 5.39 6.10
C THR A 186 15.34 5.67 4.67
N ALA A 187 14.13 6.20 4.50
CA ALA A 187 13.61 6.66 3.23
C ALA A 187 13.85 8.17 3.08
N ALA A 188 14.29 8.59 1.89
CA ALA A 188 14.35 10.00 1.52
C ALA A 188 12.96 10.52 1.18
N ILE A 189 12.59 11.67 1.75
CA ILE A 189 11.34 12.39 1.45
C ILE A 189 11.61 13.32 0.26
N SER A 190 10.77 13.24 -0.78
CA SER A 190 10.85 14.08 -1.97
C SER A 190 9.45 14.49 -2.42
N GLY A 191 9.13 15.78 -2.26
CA GLY A 191 7.79 16.29 -2.51
C GLY A 191 6.77 15.64 -1.57
N THR A 192 5.76 14.97 -2.13
CA THR A 192 4.79 14.19 -1.35
C THR A 192 5.19 12.73 -1.19
N GLY A 193 6.19 12.25 -1.92
CA GLY A 193 6.64 10.86 -1.89
C GLY A 193 7.79 10.60 -0.93
N PHE A 194 8.06 9.32 -0.66
CA PHE A 194 9.28 8.86 -0.03
C PHE A 194 9.76 7.54 -0.61
N SER A 195 11.08 7.30 -0.62
CA SER A 195 11.65 6.02 -1.04
C SER A 195 13.02 5.74 -0.42
N GLY A 196 13.40 4.47 -0.31
CA GLY A 196 14.69 4.04 0.22
C GLY A 196 15.01 2.59 -0.13
N SER A 197 16.25 2.16 0.06
CA SER A 197 16.75 0.82 -0.31
C SER A 197 17.29 0.01 0.88
N GLY A 198 17.01 0.46 2.11
CA GLY A 198 17.54 -0.12 3.34
C GLY A 198 16.49 -0.85 4.19
N ALA A 199 15.38 -1.27 3.57
CA ALA A 199 14.34 -2.00 4.29
C ALA A 199 14.82 -3.42 4.62
N SER A 200 14.36 -3.97 5.75
CA SER A 200 14.62 -5.35 6.13
C SER A 200 13.41 -5.98 6.83
N ALA A 201 13.25 -7.28 6.63
CA ALA A 201 12.34 -8.12 7.40
C ALA A 201 13.15 -9.08 8.28
N SER A 202 12.70 -9.27 9.53
CA SER A 202 13.35 -10.15 10.50
C SER A 202 12.35 -11.04 11.21
N VAL A 203 12.73 -12.30 11.43
CA VAL A 203 11.97 -13.32 12.18
C VAL A 203 12.88 -13.87 13.28
N GLY A 204 12.40 -13.88 14.52
CA GLY A 204 13.22 -14.32 15.67
C GLY A 204 14.52 -13.51 15.86
N GLY A 205 14.55 -12.26 15.39
CA GLY A 205 15.72 -11.38 15.44
C GLY A 205 16.73 -11.57 14.29
N ALA A 206 16.58 -12.60 13.46
CA ALA A 206 17.42 -12.80 12.27
C ALA A 206 16.80 -12.12 11.05
N THR A 207 17.61 -11.38 10.29
CA THR A 207 17.18 -10.83 9.00
C THR A 207 16.94 -11.96 8.00
N VAL A 208 15.72 -12.00 7.45
CA VAL A 208 15.27 -13.03 6.49
C VAL A 208 15.11 -12.48 5.08
N ALA A 209 14.94 -11.15 4.94
CA ALA A 209 14.81 -10.50 3.64
C ALA A 209 15.31 -9.05 3.70
N THR A 210 15.81 -8.55 2.57
CA THR A 210 16.29 -7.16 2.43
C THR A 210 15.76 -6.53 1.15
N GLY A 211 15.59 -5.21 1.15
CA GLY A 211 14.95 -4.56 0.02
C GLY A 211 14.71 -3.07 0.18
N GLY A 212 13.70 -2.56 -0.53
CA GLY A 212 13.35 -1.16 -0.58
C GLY A 212 12.01 -0.83 0.06
N VAL A 213 11.77 0.46 0.19
CA VAL A 213 10.50 1.05 0.59
C VAL A 213 10.13 2.15 -0.41
N SER A 214 8.85 2.23 -0.76
CA SER A 214 8.27 3.36 -1.48
C SER A 214 6.94 3.74 -0.84
N GLY A 215 6.54 5.00 -0.98
CA GLY A 215 5.23 5.44 -0.52
C GLY A 215 5.02 6.93 -0.65
N GLN A 216 3.93 7.39 -0.04
CA GLN A 216 3.44 8.75 -0.19
C GLN A 216 2.78 9.26 1.09
N PHE A 217 2.96 10.55 1.37
CA PHE A 217 2.17 11.31 2.33
C PHE A 217 0.84 11.71 1.70
N PHE A 218 -0.19 11.83 2.54
CA PHE A 218 -1.55 12.19 2.14
C PHE A 218 -2.14 13.25 3.07
N GLY A 219 -3.03 14.07 2.51
CA GLY A 219 -3.73 15.12 3.24
C GLY A 219 -2.86 16.34 3.57
N ALA A 220 -3.52 17.40 4.04
CA ALA A 220 -2.84 18.64 4.40
C ALA A 220 -1.82 18.40 5.53
N ASN A 221 -0.63 18.98 5.39
CA ASN A 221 0.46 18.89 6.36
C ASN A 221 0.88 17.45 6.71
N ALA A 222 0.85 16.57 5.70
CA ALA A 222 1.21 15.16 5.79
C ALA A 222 0.43 14.45 6.90
N ALA A 223 -0.90 14.63 6.93
CA ALA A 223 -1.77 14.08 7.97
C ALA A 223 -1.81 12.55 8.00
N ALA A 224 -1.52 11.89 6.87
CA ALA A 224 -1.40 10.45 6.76
C ALA A 224 -0.24 10.05 5.85
N LEU A 225 0.12 8.77 5.86
CA LEU A 225 1.02 8.16 4.90
C LEU A 225 0.58 6.73 4.58
N ALA A 226 0.94 6.26 3.39
CA ALA A 226 0.87 4.85 3.01
C ALA A 226 2.09 4.47 2.17
N GLY A 227 2.45 3.19 2.17
CA GLY A 227 3.58 2.71 1.41
C GLY A 227 3.66 1.19 1.36
N VAL A 228 4.68 0.72 0.65
CA VAL A 228 5.03 -0.69 0.54
C VAL A 228 6.52 -0.88 0.81
N THR A 229 6.85 -2.01 1.42
CA THR A 229 8.21 -2.55 1.39
C THR A 229 8.24 -3.68 0.37
N ARG A 230 9.30 -3.68 -0.45
CA ARG A 230 9.56 -4.68 -1.49
C ARG A 230 10.89 -5.35 -1.21
N PHE A 231 10.85 -6.64 -0.95
CA PHE A 231 12.01 -7.45 -0.61
C PHE A 231 12.45 -8.34 -1.77
N ASP A 232 13.64 -8.92 -1.62
CA ASP A 232 14.14 -10.00 -2.47
C ASP A 232 13.29 -11.28 -2.35
N ASP A 233 12.79 -11.56 -1.15
CA ASP A 233 11.73 -12.54 -0.91
C ASP A 233 10.37 -11.85 -0.69
N ARG A 234 9.53 -11.90 -1.73
CA ARG A 234 8.19 -11.31 -1.75
C ARG A 234 7.25 -11.83 -0.65
N LEU A 235 7.56 -12.96 -0.03
CA LEU A 235 6.77 -13.46 1.11
C LEU A 235 6.74 -12.47 2.27
N TYR A 236 7.77 -11.63 2.38
CA TYR A 236 7.91 -10.61 3.42
C TYR A 236 7.48 -9.21 2.99
N ASP A 237 7.09 -9.03 1.71
CA ASP A 237 6.56 -7.76 1.23
C ASP A 237 5.44 -7.29 2.16
N THR A 238 5.45 -6.01 2.52
CA THR A 238 4.51 -5.47 3.52
C THR A 238 3.95 -4.15 3.06
N ALA A 239 2.62 -4.06 2.95
CA ALA A 239 1.92 -2.78 2.82
C ALA A 239 1.74 -2.16 4.21
N PHE A 240 1.81 -0.83 4.29
CA PHE A 240 1.56 -0.11 5.54
C PHE A 240 0.84 1.21 5.30
N GLY A 241 0.15 1.68 6.33
CA GLY A 241 -0.50 2.97 6.35
C GLY A 241 -0.80 3.44 7.77
N GLY A 242 -0.89 4.76 7.94
CA GLY A 242 -1.13 5.34 9.26
C GLY A 242 -1.37 6.84 9.25
N THR A 243 -1.73 7.35 10.43
CA THR A 243 -2.05 8.76 10.66
C THR A 243 -0.98 9.41 11.50
N LYS A 244 -0.75 10.70 11.25
CA LYS A 244 0.09 11.56 12.06
C LYS A 244 -0.46 11.62 13.49
N ASN A 245 0.41 11.51 14.46
CA ASN A 245 0.06 11.64 15.86
C ASN A 245 -0.28 13.12 16.20
N PRO A 246 -1.19 13.36 17.16
CA PRO A 246 -1.56 14.71 17.60
C PRO A 246 -0.38 15.57 18.07
#